data_AF-A0AAU4C060-F1
#
_entry.id   AF-A0AAU4C060-F1
#
_cell.length_a   1.000
_cell.length_b   1.000
_cell.length_c   1.000
_cell.angle_alpha   90.00
_cell.angle_beta   90.00
_cell.angle_gamma   90.00
#
_symmetry.space_group_name_H-M   'P 1'
#
loop_
_entity.id
_entity.type
_entity.pdbx_description
1 polymer ?
#
loop_
_entity_poly.entity_id
_entity_poly.type
_entity_poly.pdbx_seq_one_letter_code
_entity_poly.pdbx_strand_id
1 'polypeptide(L)'
;MTEFSFACTGVRADRYAAGPTLVFRLRVTAAAGARVHALALRCQIRIEPARRTYGAAEADGLSDLFGERSRWGSTLQPVQFAQVALMVPSFTGEIETDLVVPCTYDMDVAATRYLTALTDGEVPLLMLFSGTAFTGDGGFRVEPVPWDREAVFRLPVAAWREMVEQHFPGCGWIRLPRDTMDALLAYRSRHALTSWEATLEALLDGGGSLAPPASDPFRALTGSTGRTDP
;
A
#
# COMPACT_ATOMS: atom_id res chain seq x y z
N MET A 1 -22.92 -11.43 22.27
CA MET A 1 -21.83 -10.66 21.66
C MET A 1 -22.49 -9.70 20.69
N THR A 2 -22.14 -8.41 20.71
CA THR A 2 -22.73 -7.45 19.76
C THR A 2 -22.33 -7.83 18.34
N GLU A 3 -23.32 -7.93 17.46
CA GLU A 3 -23.07 -8.20 16.05
C GLU A 3 -22.68 -6.90 15.35
N PHE A 4 -21.50 -6.90 14.73
CA PHE A 4 -21.01 -5.79 13.92
C PHE A 4 -20.99 -6.16 12.45
N SER A 5 -21.21 -5.17 11.59
CA SER A 5 -20.91 -5.28 10.15
C SER A 5 -20.10 -4.07 9.69
N PHE A 6 -19.26 -4.29 8.69
CA PHE A 6 -18.36 -3.29 8.13
C PHE A 6 -18.56 -3.22 6.62
N ALA A 7 -18.61 -2.01 6.09
CA ALA A 7 -18.60 -1.78 4.65
C ALA A 7 -17.69 -0.61 4.32
N CYS A 8 -16.85 -0.76 3.30
CA CYS A 8 -16.16 0.38 2.73
C CYS A 8 -17.02 0.99 1.63
N THR A 9 -17.40 2.24 1.78
CA THR A 9 -18.38 2.92 0.91
C THR A 9 -17.72 3.86 -0.09
N GLY A 10 -16.42 4.13 0.06
CA GLY A 10 -15.68 4.96 -0.87
C GLY A 10 -14.21 5.10 -0.49
N VAL A 11 -13.45 5.69 -1.40
CA VAL A 11 -12.03 6.02 -1.20
C VAL A 11 -11.70 7.31 -1.93
N ARG A 12 -10.77 8.07 -1.39
CA ARG A 12 -10.20 9.26 -2.04
C ARG A 12 -8.71 9.39 -1.72
N ALA A 13 -7.97 10.08 -2.58
CA ALA A 13 -6.65 10.59 -2.24
C ALA A 13 -6.77 11.74 -1.22
N ASP A 14 -5.85 11.81 -0.26
CA ASP A 14 -5.74 12.97 0.62
C ASP A 14 -4.75 14.00 0.06
N ARG A 15 -5.31 15.06 -0.54
CA ARG A 15 -4.57 16.17 -1.13
C ARG A 15 -3.76 17.01 -0.13
N TYR A 16 -3.99 16.85 1.17
CA TYR A 16 -3.33 17.63 2.22
C TYR A 16 -2.42 16.78 3.11
N ALA A 17 -2.29 15.49 2.82
CA ALA A 17 -1.37 14.63 3.56
C ALA A 17 0.09 15.02 3.26
N ALA A 18 0.98 14.76 4.23
CA ALA A 18 2.41 15.01 4.06
C ALA A 18 3.09 14.05 3.06
N GLY A 19 2.39 12.99 2.67
CA GLY A 19 2.83 11.97 1.73
C GLY A 19 1.65 11.16 1.23
N PRO A 20 1.85 10.28 0.24
CA PRO A 20 0.78 9.52 -0.41
C PRO A 20 -0.12 8.86 0.62
N THR A 21 -1.41 9.21 0.60
CA THR A 21 -2.38 8.71 1.58
C THR A 21 -3.74 8.50 0.91
N LEU A 22 -4.31 7.31 1.11
CA LEU A 22 -5.70 7.00 0.75
C LEU A 22 -6.58 7.11 1.99
N VAL A 23 -7.75 7.71 1.85
CA VAL A 23 -8.77 7.78 2.91
C VAL A 23 -9.96 6.95 2.47
N PHE A 24 -10.17 5.83 3.15
CA PHE A 24 -11.31 4.95 2.93
C PHE A 24 -12.46 5.36 3.85
N ARG A 25 -13.66 5.51 3.29
CA ARG A 25 -14.88 5.74 4.08
C ARG A 25 -15.39 4.39 4.55
N LEU A 26 -15.46 4.21 5.87
CA LEU A 26 -15.91 2.98 6.51
C LEU A 26 -17.27 3.23 7.18
N ARG A 27 -18.27 2.46 6.79
CA ARG A 27 -19.53 2.32 7.51
C ARG A 27 -19.41 1.17 8.50
N VAL A 28 -19.76 1.44 9.74
CA VAL A 28 -19.82 0.45 10.82
C VAL A 28 -21.25 0.40 11.33
N THR A 29 -21.83 -0.79 11.34
CA THR A 29 -23.15 -1.00 11.96
C THR A 29 -23.03 -1.95 13.14
N ALA A 30 -23.88 -1.73 14.15
CA ALA A 30 -24.10 -2.62 15.28
C ALA A 30 -25.56 -3.08 15.28
N ALA A 31 -25.83 -4.24 15.87
CA ALA A 31 -27.20 -4.74 16.05
C ALA A 31 -28.14 -3.66 16.65
N ALA A 32 -29.40 -3.67 16.21
CA ALA A 32 -30.38 -2.63 16.57
C ALA A 32 -30.49 -2.43 18.09
N GLY A 33 -30.39 -1.18 18.53
CA GLY A 33 -30.45 -0.79 19.94
C GLY A 33 -29.14 -0.93 20.72
N ALA A 34 -28.08 -1.53 20.16
CA ALA A 34 -26.80 -1.62 20.82
C ALA A 34 -26.10 -0.25 20.86
N ARG A 35 -25.95 0.30 22.07
CA ARG A 35 -25.09 1.47 22.30
C ARG A 35 -23.63 1.07 22.31
N VAL A 36 -22.86 1.64 21.38
CA VAL A 36 -21.41 1.48 21.29
C VAL A 36 -20.75 2.76 21.80
N HIS A 37 -19.92 2.64 22.82
CA HIS A 37 -19.16 3.76 23.39
C HIS A 37 -17.88 4.02 22.61
N ALA A 38 -17.21 2.96 22.14
CA ALA A 38 -16.05 3.03 21.27
C ALA A 38 -15.76 1.67 20.62
N LEU A 39 -15.07 1.70 19.48
CA LEU A 39 -14.40 0.51 18.92
C LEU A 39 -12.92 0.81 18.72
N ALA A 40 -12.06 -0.04 19.27
CA ALA A 40 -10.64 -0.06 18.96
C ALA A 40 -10.40 -1.13 17.92
N LEU A 41 -10.22 -0.73 16.65
CA LEU A 41 -10.09 -1.63 15.51
C LEU A 41 -8.66 -1.67 14.99
N ARG A 42 -8.28 -2.83 14.49
CA ARG A 42 -7.18 -3.04 13.57
C ARG A 42 -7.77 -3.51 12.25
N CYS A 43 -7.52 -2.74 11.20
CA CYS A 43 -7.88 -3.08 9.83
C CYS A 43 -6.64 -3.56 9.09
N GLN A 44 -6.67 -4.80 8.60
CA GLN A 44 -5.67 -5.34 7.69
C GLN A 44 -6.26 -5.33 6.28
N ILE A 45 -5.59 -4.67 5.34
CA ILE A 45 -6.03 -4.56 3.95
C ILE A 45 -5.11 -5.41 3.08
N ARG A 46 -5.70 -6.31 2.29
CA ARG A 46 -5.00 -7.15 1.32
C ARG A 46 -5.56 -6.90 -0.07
N ILE A 47 -4.69 -6.97 -1.07
CA ILE A 47 -5.08 -7.05 -2.46
C ILE A 47 -5.30 -8.53 -2.79
N GLU A 48 -6.34 -8.84 -3.57
CA GLU A 48 -6.64 -10.20 -4.05
C GLU A 48 -6.49 -10.29 -5.58
N PRO A 49 -5.25 -10.38 -6.12
CA PRO A 49 -5.00 -10.31 -7.56
C PRO A 49 -5.81 -11.30 -8.40
N ALA A 50 -6.05 -12.50 -7.88
CA ALA A 50 -6.84 -13.54 -8.55
C ALA A 50 -8.32 -13.15 -8.80
N ARG A 51 -8.85 -12.11 -8.15
CA ARG A 51 -10.24 -11.63 -8.31
C ARG A 51 -10.38 -10.53 -9.37
N ARG A 52 -9.37 -10.36 -10.22
CA ARG A 52 -9.31 -9.40 -11.32
C ARG A 52 -8.76 -10.08 -12.57
N THR A 53 -9.26 -9.66 -13.73
CA THR A 53 -8.70 -10.00 -15.04
C THR A 53 -7.69 -8.93 -15.48
N TYR A 54 -6.63 -9.35 -16.16
CA TYR A 54 -5.55 -8.46 -16.61
C TYR A 54 -5.43 -8.47 -18.12
N GLY A 55 -5.23 -7.29 -18.70
CA GLY A 55 -4.84 -7.12 -20.09
C GLY A 55 -3.41 -7.63 -20.37
N ALA A 56 -2.97 -7.57 -21.62
CA ALA A 56 -1.62 -8.02 -22.00
C ALA A 56 -0.53 -7.14 -21.34
N ALA A 57 -0.62 -5.82 -21.48
CA ALA A 57 0.36 -4.89 -20.91
C ALA A 57 0.46 -4.97 -19.37
N GLU A 58 -0.68 -5.10 -18.69
CA GLU A 58 -0.69 -5.28 -17.23
C GLU A 58 -0.04 -6.61 -16.84
N ALA A 59 -0.26 -7.68 -17.62
CA ALA A 59 0.34 -8.97 -17.35
C ALA A 59 1.86 -8.96 -17.51
N ASP A 60 2.38 -8.23 -18.51
CA ASP A 60 3.81 -8.04 -18.70
C ASP A 60 4.42 -7.28 -17.50
N GLY A 61 3.76 -6.21 -17.03
CA GLY A 61 4.22 -5.47 -15.85
C GLY A 61 4.16 -6.24 -14.53
N LEU A 62 3.40 -7.33 -14.48
CA LEU A 62 3.23 -8.19 -13.30
C LEU A 62 4.14 -9.42 -13.31
N SER A 63 4.91 -9.65 -14.38
CA SER A 63 5.78 -10.82 -14.53
C SER A 63 6.76 -10.97 -13.37
N ASP A 64 7.28 -9.87 -12.86
CA ASP A 64 8.28 -9.90 -11.79
C ASP A 64 7.69 -10.16 -10.40
N LEU A 65 6.37 -10.10 -10.26
CA LEU A 65 5.67 -10.42 -9.01
C LEU A 65 5.12 -11.84 -9.01
N PHE A 66 4.57 -12.27 -10.15
CA PHE A 66 3.82 -13.52 -10.24
C PHE A 66 4.36 -14.50 -11.29
N GLY A 67 5.42 -14.12 -12.01
CA GLY A 67 5.94 -14.90 -13.14
C GLY A 67 5.04 -14.84 -14.37
N GLU A 68 5.32 -15.73 -15.31
CA GLU A 68 4.55 -15.88 -16.54
C GLU A 68 3.07 -16.18 -16.28
N ARG A 69 2.20 -15.65 -17.15
CA ARG A 69 0.74 -15.81 -17.05
C ARG A 69 0.28 -17.27 -16.98
N SER A 70 1.01 -18.18 -17.60
CA SER A 70 0.74 -19.64 -17.54
C SER A 70 0.80 -20.21 -16.11
N ARG A 71 1.52 -19.56 -15.20
CA ARG A 71 1.72 -19.97 -13.80
C ARG A 71 0.76 -19.31 -12.82
N TRP A 72 -0.10 -18.39 -13.28
CA TRP A 72 -0.96 -17.57 -12.42
C TRP A 72 -1.97 -18.35 -11.60
N GLY A 73 -2.31 -19.58 -12.01
CA GLY A 73 -3.15 -20.47 -11.22
C GLY A 73 -2.61 -20.77 -9.82
N SER A 74 -1.28 -20.71 -9.60
CA SER A 74 -0.66 -20.95 -8.30
C SER A 74 0.08 -19.72 -7.73
N THR A 75 0.41 -18.73 -8.56
CA THR A 75 1.29 -17.61 -8.18
C THR A 75 0.58 -16.31 -7.85
N LEU A 76 -0.69 -16.11 -8.26
CA LEU A 76 -1.50 -14.94 -7.92
C LEU A 76 -1.97 -14.96 -6.46
N GLN A 77 -1.01 -14.91 -5.54
CA GLN A 77 -1.25 -14.91 -4.11
C GLN A 77 -1.69 -13.52 -3.62
N PRO A 78 -2.49 -13.43 -2.53
CA PRO A 78 -2.84 -12.15 -1.93
C PRO A 78 -1.60 -11.33 -1.51
N VAL A 79 -1.64 -10.03 -1.77
CA VAL A 79 -0.55 -9.10 -1.42
C VAL A 79 -0.99 -8.22 -0.26
N GLN A 80 -0.17 -8.14 0.79
CA GLN A 80 -0.45 -7.26 1.92
C GLN A 80 -0.32 -5.79 1.47
N PHE A 81 -1.37 -5.00 1.66
CA PHE A 81 -1.37 -3.59 1.28
C PHE A 81 -1.05 -2.69 2.47
N ALA A 82 -1.87 -2.75 3.52
CA ALA A 82 -1.71 -1.88 4.67
C ALA A 82 -2.29 -2.51 5.94
N GLN A 83 -1.86 -1.98 7.08
CA GLN A 83 -2.43 -2.32 8.36
C GLN A 83 -2.54 -1.07 9.23
N VAL A 84 -3.77 -0.74 9.62
CA VAL A 84 -4.09 0.54 10.25
C VAL A 84 -4.93 0.32 11.50
N ALA A 85 -4.57 1.00 12.58
CA ALA A 85 -5.40 1.07 13.77
C ALA A 85 -6.42 2.21 13.62
N LEU A 86 -7.66 1.98 14.03
CA LEU A 86 -8.75 2.93 13.94
C LEU A 86 -9.53 2.95 15.26
N MET A 87 -9.65 4.13 15.86
CA MET A 87 -10.58 4.38 16.95
C MET A 87 -11.88 4.91 16.38
N VAL A 88 -12.96 4.12 16.49
CA VAL A 88 -14.30 4.57 16.13
C VAL A 88 -14.96 5.20 17.37
N PRO A 89 -15.50 6.43 17.26
CA PRO A 89 -16.17 7.09 18.37
C PRO A 89 -17.51 6.42 18.68
N SER A 90 -18.21 6.94 19.69
CA SER A 90 -19.51 6.40 20.11
C SER A 90 -20.58 6.54 19.02
N PHE A 91 -21.46 5.53 18.95
CA PHE A 91 -22.62 5.54 18.06
C PHE A 91 -23.70 4.58 18.54
N THR A 92 -24.88 4.65 17.90
CA THR A 92 -25.98 3.71 18.12
C THR A 92 -26.56 3.36 16.77
N GLY A 93 -26.63 2.07 16.46
CA GLY A 93 -27.05 1.57 15.14
C GLY A 93 -25.94 1.66 14.10
N GLU A 94 -25.56 2.87 13.67
CA GLU A 94 -24.61 3.06 12.56
C GLU A 94 -23.72 4.30 12.76
N ILE A 95 -22.51 4.24 12.22
CA ILE A 95 -21.62 5.39 12.03
C ILE A 95 -20.81 5.26 10.74
N GLU A 96 -20.48 6.39 10.13
CA GLU A 96 -19.43 6.48 9.12
C GLU A 96 -18.18 7.17 9.67
N THR A 97 -17.01 6.61 9.37
CA THR A 97 -15.71 7.15 9.80
C THR A 97 -14.66 6.98 8.71
N ASP A 98 -13.60 7.79 8.77
CA ASP A 98 -12.49 7.73 7.83
C ASP A 98 -11.39 6.80 8.36
N LEU A 99 -10.97 5.84 7.53
CA LEU A 99 -9.78 5.03 7.71
C LEU A 99 -8.66 5.63 6.85
N VAL A 100 -7.75 6.35 7.50
CA VAL A 100 -6.60 6.99 6.85
C VAL A 100 -5.48 5.96 6.67
N VAL A 101 -5.08 5.71 5.43
CA VAL A 101 -4.09 4.69 5.05
C VAL A 101 -2.90 5.38 4.39
N PRO A 102 -1.81 5.64 5.15
CA PRO A 102 -0.55 6.07 4.58
C PRO A 102 -0.03 5.02 3.60
N CYS A 103 0.37 5.47 2.42
CA CYS A 103 0.85 4.66 1.33
C CYS A 103 2.32 5.00 1.02
N THR A 104 2.99 4.11 0.31
CA THR A 104 4.37 4.32 -0.17
C THR A 104 4.41 4.24 -1.69
N TYR A 105 5.24 5.08 -2.31
CA TYR A 105 5.61 4.97 -3.71
C TYR A 105 6.99 4.33 -3.89
N ASP A 106 7.32 3.37 -3.03
CA ASP A 106 8.51 2.54 -3.17
C ASP A 106 8.25 1.42 -4.18
N MET A 107 8.94 1.50 -5.32
CA MET A 107 8.84 0.56 -6.43
C MET A 107 9.44 -0.83 -6.15
N ASP A 108 9.97 -1.09 -4.95
CA ASP A 108 10.35 -2.43 -4.51
C ASP A 108 9.28 -3.11 -3.64
N VAL A 109 8.27 -2.37 -3.17
CA VAL A 109 7.17 -2.92 -2.37
C VAL A 109 6.16 -3.61 -3.29
N ALA A 110 5.87 -4.89 -3.02
CA ALA A 110 5.02 -5.72 -3.87
C ALA A 110 3.65 -5.08 -4.18
N ALA A 111 3.01 -4.45 -3.20
CA ALA A 111 1.72 -3.78 -3.40
C ALA A 111 1.84 -2.57 -4.35
N THR A 112 2.88 -1.75 -4.18
CA THR A 112 3.15 -0.58 -5.04
C THR A 112 3.50 -1.02 -6.45
N ARG A 113 4.33 -2.06 -6.62
CA ARG A 113 4.63 -2.67 -7.93
C ARG A 113 3.38 -3.17 -8.63
N TYR A 114 2.54 -3.91 -7.89
CA TYR A 114 1.28 -4.41 -8.40
C TYR A 114 0.40 -3.27 -8.89
N LEU A 115 0.18 -2.24 -8.06
CA LEU A 115 -0.69 -1.10 -8.39
C LEU A 115 -0.13 -0.26 -9.54
N THR A 116 1.20 -0.14 -9.65
CA THR A 116 1.86 0.62 -10.73
C THR A 116 1.77 -0.08 -12.08
N ALA A 117 1.73 -1.42 -12.11
CA ALA A 117 1.53 -2.19 -13.33
C ALA A 117 0.11 -2.05 -13.91
N LEU A 118 -0.86 -1.54 -13.14
CA LEU A 118 -2.24 -1.41 -13.58
C LEU A 118 -2.50 -0.14 -14.37
N THR A 119 -3.30 -0.29 -15.41
CA THR A 119 -3.65 0.77 -16.35
C THR A 119 -4.99 1.42 -16.00
N ASP A 120 -6.01 0.61 -15.72
CA ASP A 120 -7.38 1.07 -15.47
C ASP A 120 -8.17 0.15 -14.51
N GLY A 121 -9.47 0.40 -14.39
CA GLY A 121 -10.40 -0.47 -13.65
C GLY A 121 -10.17 -0.47 -12.14
N GLU A 122 -10.50 -1.60 -11.52
CA GLU A 122 -10.63 -1.71 -10.07
C GLU A 122 -9.74 -2.79 -9.46
N VAL A 123 -9.13 -2.50 -8.31
CA VAL A 123 -8.31 -3.42 -7.54
C VAL A 123 -9.18 -4.09 -6.47
N PRO A 124 -9.31 -5.42 -6.46
CA PRO A 124 -10.01 -6.15 -5.41
C PRO A 124 -9.23 -6.06 -4.10
N LEU A 125 -9.83 -5.41 -3.10
CA LEU A 125 -9.34 -5.35 -1.74
C LEU A 125 -10.21 -6.19 -0.82
N LEU A 126 -9.57 -6.85 0.13
CA LEU A 126 -10.20 -7.49 1.27
C LEU A 126 -9.71 -6.80 2.55
N MET A 127 -10.64 -6.21 3.28
CA MET A 127 -10.41 -5.54 4.55
C MET A 127 -10.85 -6.48 5.67
N LEU A 128 -9.90 -6.89 6.50
CA LEU A 128 -10.15 -7.74 7.66
C LEU A 128 -10.15 -6.90 8.92
N PHE A 129 -11.16 -7.07 9.77
CA PHE A 129 -11.32 -6.32 10.99
C PHE A 129 -11.11 -7.22 12.21
N SER A 130 -10.35 -6.71 13.17
CA SER A 130 -10.20 -7.30 14.49
C SER A 130 -10.11 -6.18 15.52
N GLY A 131 -10.41 -6.46 16.78
CA GLY A 131 -10.33 -5.42 17.80
C GLY A 131 -11.22 -5.67 19.01
N THR A 132 -11.53 -4.59 19.70
CA THR A 132 -12.29 -4.59 20.94
C THR A 132 -13.42 -3.57 20.87
N ALA A 133 -14.62 -4.00 21.26
CA ALA A 133 -15.80 -3.17 21.39
C ALA A 133 -16.12 -2.84 22.85
N PHE A 134 -16.48 -1.60 23.08
CA PHE A 134 -16.96 -1.09 24.36
C PHE A 134 -18.44 -0.74 24.20
N THR A 135 -19.34 -1.53 24.78
CA THR A 135 -20.81 -1.45 24.56
C THR A 135 -21.59 -1.36 25.87
N GLY A 136 -22.88 -1.01 25.82
CA GLY A 136 -23.82 -1.13 26.95
C GLY A 136 -24.65 0.11 27.26
N ASP A 137 -25.88 -0.08 27.74
CA ASP A 137 -26.87 1.01 27.91
C ASP A 137 -26.70 1.82 29.20
N GLY A 138 -26.09 1.22 30.24
CA GLY A 138 -25.90 1.82 31.57
C GLY A 138 -24.55 1.51 32.23
N GLY A 139 -23.58 1.01 31.45
CA GLY A 139 -22.24 0.61 31.89
C GLY A 139 -21.39 0.12 30.72
N PHE A 140 -20.15 -0.31 30.99
CA PHE A 140 -19.24 -0.83 29.96
C PHE A 140 -19.22 -2.35 29.95
N ARG A 141 -19.55 -2.93 28.81
CA ARG A 141 -19.22 -4.30 28.41
C ARG A 141 -18.06 -4.23 27.44
N VAL A 142 -17.05 -5.06 27.68
CA VAL A 142 -15.88 -5.18 26.80
C VAL A 142 -15.98 -6.54 26.11
N GLU A 143 -15.98 -6.53 24.77
CA GLU A 143 -16.07 -7.76 23.98
C GLU A 143 -15.18 -7.68 22.74
N PRO A 144 -14.61 -8.80 22.27
CA PRO A 144 -13.84 -8.82 21.05
C PRO A 144 -14.74 -8.59 19.82
N VAL A 145 -14.22 -7.89 18.81
CA VAL A 145 -14.82 -7.89 17.48
C VAL A 145 -14.53 -9.25 16.84
N PRO A 146 -15.54 -9.98 16.34
CA PRO A 146 -15.33 -11.28 15.72
C PRO A 146 -14.34 -11.20 14.55
N TRP A 147 -13.48 -12.22 14.43
CA TRP A 147 -12.39 -12.25 13.45
C TRP A 147 -12.86 -12.56 12.01
N ASP A 148 -14.09 -13.06 11.87
CA ASP A 148 -14.76 -13.36 10.59
C ASP A 148 -15.36 -12.11 9.92
N ARG A 149 -15.14 -10.91 10.50
CA ARG A 149 -15.67 -9.66 9.98
C ARG A 149 -14.74 -9.12 8.91
N GLU A 150 -15.24 -9.12 7.69
CA GLU A 150 -14.53 -8.62 6.52
C GLU A 150 -15.40 -7.69 5.67
N ALA A 151 -14.75 -6.85 4.88
CA ALA A 151 -15.39 -6.07 3.82
C ALA A 151 -14.58 -6.22 2.53
N VAL A 152 -15.27 -6.50 1.43
CA VAL A 152 -14.69 -6.43 0.09
C VAL A 152 -14.86 -5.03 -0.44
N PHE A 153 -13.81 -4.48 -1.05
CA PHE A 153 -13.85 -3.18 -1.70
C PHE A 153 -13.15 -3.23 -3.05
N ARG A 154 -13.62 -2.42 -4.00
CA ARG A 154 -13.02 -2.27 -5.33
C ARG A 154 -12.37 -0.88 -5.32
N LEU A 155 -11.04 -0.85 -5.22
CA LEU A 155 -10.25 0.38 -5.22
C LEU A 155 -10.03 0.83 -6.67
N PRO A 156 -10.49 2.03 -7.07
CA PRO A 156 -10.23 2.51 -8.41
C PRO A 156 -8.74 2.71 -8.63
N VAL A 157 -8.20 2.16 -9.71
CA VAL A 157 -6.81 2.39 -10.12
C VAL A 157 -6.56 3.89 -10.31
N ALA A 158 -7.58 4.63 -10.76
CA ALA A 158 -7.53 6.09 -10.87
C ALA A 158 -7.23 6.78 -9.51
N ALA A 159 -7.84 6.33 -8.40
CA ALA A 159 -7.61 6.92 -7.08
C ALA A 159 -6.17 6.72 -6.59
N TRP A 160 -5.59 5.55 -6.88
CA TRP A 160 -4.17 5.28 -6.62
C TRP A 160 -3.26 6.19 -7.47
N ARG A 161 -3.51 6.26 -8.78
CA ARG A 161 -2.71 7.08 -9.70
C ARG A 161 -2.79 8.56 -9.36
N GLU A 162 -3.98 9.05 -9.03
CA GLU A 162 -4.18 10.43 -8.57
C GLU A 162 -3.36 10.71 -7.30
N MET A 163 -3.41 9.82 -6.31
CA MET A 163 -2.64 9.96 -5.08
C MET A 163 -1.12 10.01 -5.35
N VAL A 164 -0.61 9.15 -6.24
CA VAL A 164 0.81 9.15 -6.61
C VAL A 164 1.18 10.46 -7.32
N GLU A 165 0.42 10.85 -8.35
CA GLU A 165 0.68 12.05 -9.15
C GLU A 165 0.64 13.33 -8.31
N GLN A 166 -0.25 13.41 -7.32
CA GLN A 166 -0.32 14.55 -6.39
C GLN A 166 0.98 14.74 -5.58
N HIS A 167 1.72 13.66 -5.31
CA HIS A 167 2.92 13.68 -4.46
C HIS A 167 4.23 13.55 -5.28
N PHE A 168 4.16 12.95 -6.47
CA PHE A 168 5.28 12.68 -7.36
C PHE A 168 4.93 13.04 -8.81
N PRO A 169 4.60 14.32 -9.10
CA PRO A 169 4.09 14.72 -10.40
C PRO A 169 5.10 14.45 -11.52
N GLY A 170 4.73 13.60 -12.47
CA GLY A 170 5.61 13.18 -13.59
C GLY A 170 6.91 12.49 -13.16
N CYS A 171 7.05 12.09 -11.91
CA CYS A 171 8.29 11.58 -11.34
C CYS A 171 8.22 10.07 -11.06
N GLY A 172 9.33 9.37 -11.32
CA GLY A 172 9.56 8.01 -10.84
C GLY A 172 10.30 7.98 -9.49
N TRP A 173 10.39 6.79 -8.90
CA TRP A 173 11.20 6.53 -7.70
C TRP A 173 12.26 5.47 -7.99
N ILE A 174 13.50 5.71 -7.54
CA ILE A 174 14.61 4.75 -7.63
C ILE A 174 15.26 4.64 -6.26
N ARG A 175 15.24 3.43 -5.70
CA ARG A 175 15.98 3.12 -4.46
C ARG A 175 17.39 2.64 -4.82
N LEU A 176 18.40 3.20 -4.17
CA LEU A 176 19.80 2.84 -4.39
C LEU A 176 20.49 2.47 -3.07
N PRO A 177 21.47 1.56 -3.08
CA PRO A 177 22.36 1.35 -1.93
C PRO A 177 23.08 2.64 -1.55
N ARG A 178 23.38 2.80 -0.25
CA ARG A 178 24.01 4.02 0.29
C ARG A 178 25.30 4.38 -0.46
N ASP A 179 26.21 3.42 -0.64
CA ASP A 179 27.47 3.65 -1.35
C ASP A 179 27.26 4.12 -2.79
N THR A 180 26.21 3.64 -3.45
CA THR A 180 25.84 4.07 -4.81
C THR A 180 25.29 5.49 -4.80
N MET A 181 24.46 5.83 -3.80
CA MET A 181 23.95 7.20 -3.63
C MET A 181 25.10 8.19 -3.34
N ASP A 182 26.05 7.82 -2.49
CA ASP A 182 27.22 8.65 -2.17
C ASP A 182 28.11 8.86 -3.40
N ALA A 183 28.31 7.81 -4.21
CA ALA A 183 29.03 7.90 -5.47
C ALA A 183 28.34 8.85 -6.47
N LEU A 184 27.01 8.79 -6.58
CA LEU A 184 26.22 9.69 -7.42
C LEU A 184 26.29 11.15 -6.93
N LEU A 185 26.19 11.38 -5.63
CA LEU A 185 26.37 12.72 -5.04
C LEU A 185 27.77 13.28 -5.32
N ALA A 186 28.80 12.45 -5.16
CA ALA A 186 30.18 12.85 -5.43
C ALA A 186 30.40 13.16 -6.92
N TYR A 187 29.80 12.38 -7.83
CA TYR A 187 29.81 12.67 -9.27
C TYR A 187 29.13 14.02 -9.56
N ARG A 188 27.91 14.22 -9.08
CA ARG A 188 27.16 15.48 -9.24
C ARG A 188 27.98 16.70 -8.78
N SER A 189 28.67 16.58 -7.64
CA SER A 189 29.53 17.64 -7.09
C SER A 189 30.75 17.92 -7.96
N ARG A 190 31.50 16.88 -8.39
CA ARG A 190 32.69 17.05 -9.24
C ARG A 190 32.38 17.70 -10.58
N HIS A 191 31.21 17.43 -11.13
CA HIS A 191 30.75 17.98 -12.42
C HIS A 191 29.91 19.25 -12.26
N ALA A 192 29.75 19.77 -11.04
CA ALA A 192 28.96 20.96 -10.72
C ALA A 192 27.52 20.94 -11.30
N LEU A 193 26.88 19.76 -11.31
CA LEU A 193 25.58 19.56 -11.92
C LEU A 193 24.44 20.01 -10.99
N THR A 194 23.50 20.78 -11.55
CA THR A 194 22.48 21.51 -10.77
C THR A 194 21.26 20.66 -10.42
N SER A 195 21.01 19.55 -11.10
CA SER A 195 19.87 18.65 -10.86
C SER A 195 20.27 17.17 -10.92
N TRP A 196 19.38 16.31 -10.40
CA TRP A 196 19.51 14.86 -10.55
C TRP A 196 19.31 14.40 -11.98
N GLU A 197 18.41 15.06 -12.73
CA GLU A 197 18.19 14.83 -14.16
C GLU A 197 19.48 15.06 -14.95
N ALA A 198 20.13 16.22 -14.80
CA ALA A 198 21.41 16.52 -15.46
C ALA A 198 22.52 15.54 -15.03
N THR A 199 22.48 15.05 -13.79
CA THR A 199 23.40 14.02 -13.30
C THR A 199 23.21 12.70 -14.06
N LEU A 200 21.97 12.28 -14.25
CA LEU A 200 21.65 11.04 -14.97
C LEU A 200 21.91 11.18 -16.47
N GLU A 201 21.56 12.30 -17.09
CA GLU A 201 21.86 12.60 -18.50
C GLU A 201 23.37 12.53 -18.76
N ALA A 202 24.18 13.20 -17.94
CA ALA A 202 25.64 13.16 -18.08
C ALA A 202 26.23 11.75 -17.92
N LEU A 203 25.66 10.92 -17.06
CA LEU A 203 26.06 9.52 -16.90
C LEU A 203 25.63 8.64 -18.09
N LEU A 204 24.43 8.88 -18.64
CA LEU A 204 23.90 8.15 -19.80
C LEU A 204 24.67 8.50 -21.07
N ASP A 205 25.01 9.78 -21.26
CA ASP A 205 25.81 10.28 -22.38
C ASP A 205 27.29 9.84 -22.27
N GLY A 206 27.79 9.72 -21.04
CA GLY A 206 29.19 9.40 -20.75
C GLY A 206 29.56 7.91 -20.80
N GLY A 207 28.60 7.01 -21.06
CA GLY A 207 28.71 5.54 -21.17
C GLY A 207 30.10 4.92 -20.96
N GLY A 208 30.59 4.92 -19.71
CA GLY A 208 31.96 4.48 -19.40
C GLY A 208 32.08 3.95 -17.97
N SER A 209 31.87 2.64 -17.82
CA SER A 209 32.25 1.78 -16.69
C SER A 209 32.39 2.47 -15.32
N LEU A 210 31.28 2.53 -14.57
CA LEU A 210 31.33 2.77 -13.12
C LEU A 210 31.95 1.54 -12.44
N ALA A 211 33.21 1.66 -12.01
CA ALA A 211 33.79 0.69 -11.08
C ALA A 211 32.97 0.70 -9.78
N PRO A 212 32.56 -0.46 -9.24
CA PRO A 212 31.75 -0.50 -8.04
C PRO A 212 32.55 0.03 -6.84
N PRO A 213 31.94 0.87 -5.97
CA PRO A 213 32.57 1.23 -4.70
C PRO A 213 32.71 0.01 -3.79
N ALA A 214 33.69 0.09 -2.87
CA ALA A 214 33.99 -0.95 -1.90
C ALA A 214 32.74 -1.34 -1.08
N SER A 215 32.56 -2.64 -0.88
CA SER A 215 31.36 -3.24 -0.29
C SER A 215 31.15 -2.87 1.18
N ASP A 216 30.00 -2.24 1.47
CA ASP A 216 29.46 -2.07 2.84
C ASP A 216 29.22 -3.43 3.54
N PRO A 217 29.81 -3.67 4.74
CA PRO A 217 29.60 -4.89 5.52
C PRO A 217 28.14 -5.12 5.97
N PHE A 218 27.26 -4.11 5.93
CA PHE A 218 25.83 -4.25 6.25
C PHE A 218 24.96 -4.66 5.05
N ARG A 219 25.54 -4.80 3.84
CA ARG A 219 24.82 -5.21 2.63
C ARG A 219 24.10 -6.56 2.76
N ALA A 220 24.61 -7.46 3.60
CA ALA A 220 23.99 -8.76 3.90
C ALA A 220 22.59 -8.65 4.56
N LEU A 221 22.30 -7.53 5.25
CA LEU A 221 21.02 -7.34 5.94
C LEU A 221 19.89 -6.89 4.99
N THR A 222 20.23 -6.44 3.77
CA THR A 222 19.25 -5.93 2.78
C THR A 222 18.99 -6.90 1.62
N GLY A 223 19.68 -8.05 1.59
CA GLY A 223 19.57 -9.05 0.52
C GLY A 223 18.54 -10.15 0.73
N SER A 224 17.74 -10.12 1.81
CA SER A 224 16.80 -11.22 2.12
C SER A 224 15.44 -11.12 1.40
N THR A 225 15.16 -10.04 0.67
CA THR A 225 13.96 -9.97 -0.17
C THR A 225 14.32 -10.27 -1.61
N GLY A 226 14.28 -11.55 -1.99
CA GLY A 226 14.22 -11.93 -3.41
C GLY A 226 15.15 -13.05 -3.89
N ARG A 227 15.63 -13.95 -3.01
CA ARG A 227 16.32 -15.16 -3.49
C ARG A 227 15.70 -16.41 -2.91
N THR A 228 14.68 -16.92 -3.60
CA THR A 228 14.35 -18.34 -3.58
C THR A 228 14.88 -18.95 -4.85
N ASP A 229 15.87 -19.83 -4.71
CA ASP A 229 16.30 -20.81 -5.72
C ASP A 229 17.09 -21.91 -5.01
N PRO A 230 17.04 -23.16 -5.49
CA PRO A 230 15.87 -24.01 -5.73
C PRO A 230 15.62 -25.01 -4.58
#